data_AF-A0A916GAR1-F1
#
_entry.id   AF-A0A916GAR1-F1
#
_cell.length_a   1.000
_cell.length_b   1.000
_cell.length_c   1.000
_cell.angle_alpha   90.00
_cell.angle_beta   90.00
_cell.angle_gamma   90.00
#
_symmetry.space_group_name_H-M   'P 1'
#
loop_
_entity.id
_entity.type
_entity.pdbx_description
1 polymer ?
#
loop_
_entity_poly.entity_id
_entity_poly.type
_entity_poly.pdbx_seq_one_letter_code
_entity_poly.pdbx_strand_id
1 'polypeptide(L)'
;ALLLASALWAVGTLHHRRHVTGGGALTNSGLEMLAAAVFGILAAPLTGGFTSGPVTTKALLAVFYLALFGSCIAYTAHLYVSRIWSPVRAGSYAYLNPVIAVVLGTAILGEPFDARMALGMAVILAGVALVQYRSRGA
;
A
#
# COMPACT_ATOMS: atom_id res chain seq x y z
N ALA A 1 -10.48 11.66 -6.65
CA ALA A 1 -10.20 10.64 -5.62
C ALA A 1 -8.75 10.15 -5.66
N LEU A 2 -8.28 9.54 -6.76
CA LEU A 2 -6.93 8.93 -6.84
C LEU A 2 -5.75 9.91 -6.58
N LEU A 3 -5.80 11.12 -7.13
CA LEU A 3 -4.77 12.13 -6.89
C LEU A 3 -4.76 12.62 -5.43
N LEU A 4 -5.95 12.81 -4.85
CA LEU A 4 -6.09 13.20 -3.44
C LEU A 4 -5.56 12.09 -2.52
N ALA A 5 -5.87 10.82 -2.81
CA ALA A 5 -5.33 9.67 -2.07
C ALA A 5 -3.80 9.61 -2.15
N SER A 6 -3.24 9.84 -3.34
CA SER A 6 -1.78 9.87 -3.54
C SER A 6 -1.11 11.02 -2.78
N ALA A 7 -1.73 12.20 -2.77
CA ALA A 7 -1.26 13.36 -2.01
C ALA A 7 -1.33 13.12 -0.49
N LEU A 8 -2.45 12.60 0.01
CA LEU A 8 -2.63 12.25 1.41
C LEU A 8 -1.61 11.20 1.86
N TRP A 9 -1.35 10.20 1.03
CA TRP A 9 -0.33 9.20 1.31
C TRP A 9 1.06 9.84 1.44
N ALA A 10 1.47 10.66 0.46
CA ALA A 10 2.76 11.32 0.47
C ALA A 10 2.94 12.24 1.69
N VAL A 11 1.93 13.05 2.02
CA VAL A 11 1.93 13.92 3.20
C VAL A 11 1.98 13.10 4.48
N GLY A 12 1.20 12.03 4.59
CA GLY A 12 1.17 11.14 5.74
C GLY A 12 2.53 10.49 6.00
N THR A 13 3.16 9.92 4.96
CA THR A 13 4.50 9.32 5.08
C THR A 13 5.55 10.35 5.51
N LEU A 14 5.49 11.58 4.99
CA LEU A 14 6.43 12.64 5.37
C LEU A 14 6.20 13.12 6.80
N HIS A 15 4.93 13.26 7.21
CA HIS A 15 4.57 13.64 8.56
C HIS A 15 5.03 12.58 9.58
N HIS A 16 4.78 11.30 9.29
CA HIS A 16 5.25 10.17 10.10
C HIS A 16 6.77 10.21 10.27
N ARG A 17 7.52 10.39 9.18
CA ARG A 17 8.99 10.45 9.23
C ARG A 17 9.53 11.63 10.04
N ARG A 18 8.84 12.77 10.06
CA ARG A 18 9.33 14.01 10.69
C ARG A 18 8.89 14.19 12.14
N HIS A 19 7.69 13.72 12.51
CA HIS A 19 7.08 14.04 13.80
C HIS A 19 6.86 12.81 14.69
N VAL A 20 6.90 11.60 14.14
CA VAL A 20 6.70 10.36 14.90
C VAL A 20 8.06 9.73 15.22
N THR A 21 8.77 10.34 16.17
CA THR A 21 10.10 9.90 16.63
C THR A 21 10.05 9.01 17.87
N GLY A 22 8.90 8.96 18.56
CA GLY A 22 8.64 8.09 19.72
C GLY A 22 7.88 6.80 19.36
N GLY A 23 7.96 5.80 20.23
CA GLY A 23 7.23 4.53 20.10
C GLY A 23 7.89 3.50 19.15
N GLY A 24 7.69 2.22 19.48
CA GLY A 24 8.11 1.10 18.63
C GLY A 24 7.32 1.09 17.31
N ALA A 25 7.89 0.52 16.25
CA ALA A 25 7.23 0.41 14.95
C ALA A 25 5.84 -0.24 15.08
N LEU A 26 5.72 -1.28 15.93
CA LEU A 26 4.46 -1.96 16.21
C LEU A 26 3.41 -1.04 16.85
N THR A 27 3.80 -0.20 17.80
CA THR A 27 2.89 0.75 18.48
C THR A 27 2.32 1.76 17.50
N ASN A 28 3.16 2.32 16.64
CA ASN A 28 2.73 3.32 15.66
C ASN A 28 1.87 2.68 14.55
N SER A 29 2.25 1.48 14.09
CA SER A 29 1.43 0.68 13.16
C SER A 29 0.05 0.38 13.75
N GLY A 30 0.00 -0.01 15.04
CA GLY A 30 -1.24 -0.30 15.74
C GLY A 30 -2.16 0.91 15.82
N LEU A 31 -1.63 2.09 16.12
CA LEU A 31 -2.40 3.34 16.14
C LEU A 31 -2.94 3.71 14.75
N GLU A 32 -2.13 3.56 13.69
CA GLU A 32 -2.58 3.78 12.31
C GLU A 32 -3.71 2.83 11.91
N MET A 33 -3.59 1.54 12.26
CA MET A 33 -4.62 0.54 12.00
C MET A 33 -5.91 0.80 12.77
N LEU A 34 -5.82 1.21 14.05
CA LEU A 34 -6.98 1.60 14.86
C LEU A 34 -7.67 2.83 14.27
N ALA A 35 -6.91 3.87 13.90
CA ALA A 35 -7.46 5.05 13.27
C ALA A 35 -8.16 4.68 11.94
N ALA A 36 -7.51 3.88 11.09
CA ALA A 36 -8.09 3.41 9.84
C ALA A 36 -9.39 2.62 10.07
N ALA A 37 -9.46 1.76 11.09
CA ALA A 37 -10.67 1.03 11.44
C ALA A 37 -11.81 1.97 11.87
N VAL A 38 -11.52 2.96 12.71
CA VAL A 38 -12.53 3.96 13.13
C VAL A 38 -13.04 4.76 11.93
N PHE A 39 -12.14 5.30 11.10
CA PHE A 39 -12.53 6.01 9.89
C PHE A 39 -13.33 5.13 8.92
N GLY A 40 -12.94 3.86 8.75
CA GLY A 40 -13.64 2.90 7.91
C GLY A 40 -15.08 2.65 8.38
N ILE A 41 -15.28 2.45 9.68
CA ILE A 41 -16.61 2.26 10.27
C ILE A 41 -17.48 3.50 10.10
N LEU A 42 -16.92 4.70 10.31
CA LEU A 42 -17.65 5.96 10.15
C LEU A 42 -17.99 6.25 8.67
N ALA A 43 -17.15 5.83 7.74
CA ALA A 43 -17.37 6.00 6.29
C ALA A 43 -18.26 4.90 5.68
N ALA A 44 -18.41 3.75 6.33
CA ALA A 44 -19.18 2.62 5.82
C ALA A 44 -20.64 2.95 5.45
N PRO A 45 -21.41 3.74 6.24
CA PRO A 45 -22.77 4.14 5.86
C PRO A 45 -22.84 4.94 4.55
N LEU A 46 -21.82 5.77 4.30
CA LEU A 46 -21.78 6.67 3.14
C LEU A 46 -21.31 5.97 1.86
N THR A 47 -20.62 4.84 2.00
CA THR A 47 -19.96 4.12 0.90
C THR A 47 -20.64 2.79 0.57
N GLY A 48 -21.69 2.41 1.32
CA GLY A 48 -22.31 1.09 1.20
C GLY A 48 -21.41 -0.03 1.74
N GLY A 49 -20.52 0.27 2.68
CA GLY A 49 -19.49 -0.63 3.18
C GLY A 49 -19.98 -1.77 4.08
N PHE A 50 -21.26 -1.79 4.45
CA PHE A 50 -21.83 -2.89 5.22
C PHE A 50 -22.28 -4.03 4.31
N THR A 51 -21.85 -5.25 4.63
CA THR A 51 -22.33 -6.45 3.93
C THR A 51 -23.82 -6.65 4.20
N SER A 52 -24.60 -6.78 3.13
CA SER A 52 -26.01 -7.19 3.18
C SER A 52 -26.19 -8.70 2.99
N GLY A 53 -25.12 -9.42 2.62
CA GLY A 53 -25.12 -10.86 2.37
C GLY A 53 -24.55 -11.70 3.52
N PRO A 54 -24.73 -13.04 3.47
CA PRO A 54 -24.23 -13.95 4.50
C PRO A 54 -22.71 -13.92 4.56
N VAL A 55 -22.18 -13.86 5.78
CA VAL A 55 -20.75 -13.91 6.04
C VAL A 55 -20.26 -15.35 5.81
N THR A 56 -19.56 -15.56 4.70
CA THR A 56 -19.00 -16.89 4.36
C THR A 56 -17.64 -17.11 5.02
N THR A 57 -17.27 -18.37 5.25
CA THR A 57 -15.94 -18.74 5.74
C THR A 57 -14.82 -18.21 4.82
N LYS A 58 -15.05 -18.22 3.51
CA LYS A 58 -14.11 -17.64 2.53
C LYS A 58 -13.90 -16.14 2.76
N ALA A 59 -14.97 -15.38 2.99
CA ALA A 59 -14.88 -13.95 3.29
C ALA A 59 -14.13 -13.70 4.61
N LEU A 60 -14.41 -14.48 5.65
CA LEU A 60 -13.70 -14.38 6.94
C LEU A 60 -12.20 -14.67 6.79
N LEU A 61 -11.85 -15.73 6.05
CA LEU A 61 -10.44 -16.07 5.79
C LEU A 61 -9.73 -15.00 4.95
N ALA A 62 -10.41 -14.41 3.96
CA ALA A 62 -9.86 -13.31 3.17
C ALA A 62 -9.63 -12.05 4.02
N VAL A 63 -10.58 -11.69 4.88
CA VAL A 63 -10.43 -10.57 5.83
C VAL A 63 -9.30 -10.83 6.81
N PHE A 64 -9.22 -12.04 7.36
CA PHE A 64 -8.13 -12.42 8.27
C PHE A 64 -6.76 -12.35 7.58
N TYR A 65 -6.67 -12.86 6.35
CA TYR A 65 -5.45 -12.78 5.54
C TYR A 65 -5.02 -11.32 5.30
N LEU A 66 -5.96 -10.46 4.90
CA LEU A 66 -5.68 -9.04 4.68
C LEU A 66 -5.29 -8.32 5.98
N ALA A 67 -5.98 -8.60 7.08
CA ALA A 67 -5.66 -8.01 8.38
C ALA A 67 -4.26 -8.40 8.88
N LEU A 68 -3.86 -9.65 8.69
CA LEU A 68 -2.56 -10.12 9.15
C LEU A 68 -1.43 -9.71 8.20
N PHE A 69 -1.52 -10.12 6.93
CA PHE A 69 -0.44 -9.92 5.96
C PHE A 69 -0.48 -8.53 5.31
N GLY A 70 -1.66 -8.11 4.85
CA GLY A 70 -1.83 -6.83 4.15
C GLY A 70 -1.76 -5.59 5.05
N SER A 71 -2.09 -5.76 6.34
CA SER A 71 -2.11 -4.68 7.32
C SER A 71 -0.97 -4.83 8.33
N CYS A 72 -1.09 -5.73 9.31
CA CYS A 72 -0.15 -5.80 10.43
C CYS A 72 1.31 -5.99 9.98
N ILE A 73 1.58 -7.01 9.16
CA ILE A 73 2.95 -7.33 8.70
C ILE A 73 3.44 -6.25 7.72
N ALA A 74 2.65 -5.95 6.69
CA ALA A 74 3.06 -5.02 5.64
C ALA A 74 3.29 -3.59 6.17
N TYR A 75 2.40 -3.03 6.99
CA TYR A 75 2.59 -1.69 7.55
C TYR A 75 3.74 -1.64 8.55
N THR A 76 3.88 -2.64 9.41
CA THR A 76 5.01 -2.67 10.36
C THR A 76 6.34 -2.71 9.59
N ALA A 77 6.42 -3.53 8.53
CA ALA A 77 7.58 -3.58 7.65
C ALA A 77 7.80 -2.24 6.92
N HIS A 78 6.74 -1.61 6.42
CA HIS A 78 6.81 -0.30 5.76
C HIS A 78 7.37 0.77 6.70
N LEU A 79 6.83 0.89 7.91
CA LEU A 79 7.29 1.85 8.91
C LEU A 79 8.73 1.57 9.33
N TYR A 80 9.09 0.30 9.56
CA TYR A 80 10.47 -0.09 9.86
C TYR A 80 11.44 0.32 8.75
N VAL A 81 11.17 -0.10 7.50
CA VAL A 81 12.00 0.23 6.34
C VAL A 81 12.09 1.74 6.13
N SER A 82 10.99 2.46 6.34
CA SER A 82 10.96 3.92 6.19
C SER A 82 11.88 4.68 7.16
N ARG A 83 12.19 4.08 8.32
CA ARG A 83 13.13 4.61 9.31
C ARG A 83 14.58 4.32 8.94
N ILE A 84 14.87 3.14 8.36
CA ILE A 84 16.24 2.69 8.09
C ILE A 84 16.74 2.97 6.66
N TRP A 85 15.85 3.13 5.68
CA TRP A 85 16.22 3.35 4.28
C TRP A 85 16.19 4.83 3.91
N SER A 86 17.23 5.27 3.20
CA SER A 86 17.25 6.58 2.56
C SER A 86 16.11 6.68 1.51
N PRO A 87 15.61 7.90 1.22
CA PRO A 87 14.57 8.11 0.21
C PRO A 87 14.90 7.47 -1.16
N VAL A 88 16.17 7.43 -1.53
CA VAL A 88 16.65 6.82 -2.79
C VAL A 88 16.48 5.30 -2.81
N ARG A 89 16.67 4.61 -1.67
CA ARG A 89 16.42 3.16 -1.56
C ARG A 89 14.93 2.85 -1.51
N ALA A 90 14.14 3.69 -0.83
CA ALA A 90 12.68 3.58 -0.84
C ALA A 90 12.10 3.71 -2.26
N GLY A 91 12.72 4.53 -3.10
CA GLY A 91 12.39 4.65 -4.52
C GLY A 91 12.57 3.36 -5.34
N SER A 92 13.48 2.48 -4.92
CA SER A 92 13.71 1.20 -5.62
C SER A 92 12.54 0.22 -5.43
N TYR A 93 11.84 0.28 -4.28
CA TYR A 93 10.65 -0.52 -4.01
C TYR A 93 9.49 -0.21 -4.97
N ALA A 94 9.38 1.04 -5.45
CA ALA A 94 8.32 1.45 -6.37
C ALA A 94 8.39 0.71 -7.72
N TYR A 95 9.57 0.25 -8.15
CA TYR A 95 9.69 -0.59 -9.36
C TYR A 95 9.27 -2.04 -9.13
N LEU A 96 9.37 -2.53 -7.89
CA LEU A 96 9.06 -3.92 -7.57
C LEU A 96 7.54 -4.14 -7.51
N ASN A 97 6.78 -3.19 -6.97
CA ASN A 97 5.33 -3.35 -6.77
C ASN A 97 4.56 -3.73 -8.06
N PRO A 98 4.71 -3.03 -9.19
CA PRO A 98 3.99 -3.39 -10.42
C PRO A 98 4.40 -4.76 -10.95
N VAL A 99 5.70 -5.09 -10.88
CA VAL A 99 6.23 -6.37 -11.37
C VAL A 99 5.69 -7.52 -10.52
N ILE A 100 5.75 -7.39 -9.19
CA ILE A 100 5.23 -8.41 -8.27
C ILE A 100 3.72 -8.57 -8.45
N ALA A 101 2.98 -7.47 -8.59
CA ALA A 101 1.53 -7.53 -8.82
C ALA A 101 1.18 -8.31 -10.10
N VAL A 102 1.86 -8.03 -11.20
CA VAL A 102 1.67 -8.73 -12.49
C VAL A 102 2.04 -10.21 -12.37
N VAL A 103 3.17 -10.54 -11.73
CA VAL A 103 3.62 -11.92 -11.56
C VAL A 103 2.62 -12.71 -10.70
N LEU A 104 2.16 -12.16 -9.58
CA LEU A 104 1.19 -12.84 -8.72
C LEU A 104 -0.19 -12.96 -9.41
N GLY A 105 -0.63 -11.92 -10.13
CA GLY A 105 -1.88 -11.96 -10.90
C GLY A 105 -1.85 -13.06 -11.97
N THR A 106 -0.78 -13.13 -12.75
CA THR A 106 -0.64 -14.11 -13.83
C THR A 106 -0.36 -15.52 -13.32
N ALA A 107 0.52 -15.69 -12.33
CA ALA A 107 0.94 -17.01 -11.86
C ALA A 107 0.01 -17.65 -10.82
N ILE A 108 -0.62 -16.85 -9.96
CA ILE A 108 -1.47 -17.36 -8.85
C ILE A 108 -2.96 -17.19 -9.18
N LEU A 109 -3.37 -16.04 -9.72
CA LEU A 109 -4.77 -15.79 -10.06
C LEU A 109 -5.13 -16.26 -11.47
N GLY A 110 -4.14 -16.62 -12.29
CA GLY A 110 -4.34 -17.07 -13.67
C GLY A 110 -4.79 -15.96 -14.61
N GLU A 111 -4.50 -14.70 -14.29
CA GLU A 111 -4.85 -13.57 -15.15
C GLU A 111 -4.06 -13.63 -16.47
N PRO A 112 -4.73 -13.43 -17.63
CA PRO A 112 -4.04 -13.48 -18.92
C PRO A 112 -3.07 -12.32 -19.07
N PHE A 113 -1.81 -12.63 -19.34
CA PHE A 113 -0.80 -11.61 -19.65
C PHE A 113 -0.97 -11.12 -21.10
N ASP A 114 -1.73 -10.04 -21.27
CA ASP A 114 -2.00 -9.45 -22.57
C ASP A 114 -1.14 -8.19 -22.85
N ALA A 115 -1.22 -7.69 -24.09
CA ALA A 115 -0.47 -6.51 -24.50
C ALA A 115 -0.85 -5.24 -23.71
N ARG A 116 -2.07 -5.16 -23.17
CA ARG A 116 -2.52 -4.02 -22.38
C ARG A 116 -1.87 -4.02 -21.00
N MET A 117 -1.77 -5.19 -20.37
CA MET A 117 -1.06 -5.37 -19.10
C MET A 117 0.43 -5.04 -19.25
N ALA A 118 1.06 -5.51 -20.33
CA ALA A 118 2.45 -5.19 -20.64
C ALA A 118 2.67 -3.69 -20.84
N LEU A 119 1.80 -3.02 -21.61
CA LEU A 119 1.88 -1.57 -21.84
C LEU A 119 1.67 -0.77 -20.55
N GLY A 120 0.67 -1.14 -19.74
CA GLY A 120 0.41 -0.50 -18.46
C GLY A 120 1.59 -0.63 -17.50
N MET A 121 2.18 -1.81 -17.39
CA MET A 121 3.41 -2.04 -16.61
C MET A 121 4.56 -1.17 -17.12
N ALA A 122 4.77 -1.10 -18.44
CA ALA A 122 5.83 -0.27 -19.03
C ALA A 122 5.64 1.23 -18.71
N VAL A 123 4.41 1.75 -18.81
CA VAL A 123 4.09 3.15 -18.48
C VAL A 123 4.37 3.45 -17.00
N ILE A 124 3.96 2.55 -16.10
CA ILE A 124 4.21 2.73 -14.66
C ILE A 124 5.71 2.72 -14.37
N LEU A 125 6.45 1.74 -14.89
CA LEU A 125 7.90 1.63 -14.69
C LEU A 125 8.65 2.85 -15.24
N ALA A 126 8.26 3.35 -16.42
CA ALA A 126 8.83 4.57 -16.99
C ALA A 126 8.54 5.81 -16.13
N GLY A 127 7.32 5.93 -15.59
CA GLY A 127 6.97 7.02 -14.68
C GLY A 127 7.80 7.01 -13.41
N VAL A 128 7.98 5.83 -12.79
CA VAL A 128 8.85 5.68 -11.61
C VAL A 128 10.31 5.99 -11.96
N ALA A 129 10.79 5.53 -13.13
CA ALA A 129 12.13 5.80 -13.64
C ALA A 129 12.44 7.29 -13.74
N LEU A 130 11.52 8.05 -14.33
CA LEU A 130 11.67 9.49 -14.52
C LEU A 130 11.77 10.24 -13.18
N VAL A 131 10.92 9.90 -12.20
CA VAL A 131 10.91 10.55 -10.89
C VAL A 131 12.21 10.28 -10.12
N GLN A 132 12.69 9.03 -10.14
CA GLN A 132 13.90 8.65 -9.40
C GLN A 132 15.19 9.16 -10.06
N TYR A 133 15.22 9.23 -11.39
CA TYR A 133 16.38 9.79 -12.10
C TYR A 133 16.59 11.26 -11.72
N ARG A 134 15.50 12.05 -11.63
CA ARG A 134 15.56 13.45 -11.20
C ARG A 134 16.00 13.62 -9.75
N SER A 135 15.67 12.69 -8.86
CA SER A 135 16.07 12.78 -7.44
C SER A 135 17.54 12.43 -7.17
N ARG A 136 18.25 11.86 -8.15
CA ARG A 136 19.69 11.54 -8.04
C ARG A 136 20.59 12.67 -8.58
N GLY A 137 20.02 13.60 -9.36
CA GLY A 137 20.74 14.72 -9.96
C GLY A 137 20.61 16.06 -9.21
N ALA A 138 19.97 16.07 -8.03
CA ALA A 138 19.84 17.20 -7.12
C ALA A 138 20.45 16.84 -5.77
#